data_AF-A0A8K2A7F8-F1
#
_entry.id   AF-A0A8K2A7F8-F1
#
_cell.length_a   1.000
_cell.length_b   1.000
_cell.length_c   1.000
_cell.angle_alpha   90.00
_cell.angle_beta   90.00
_cell.angle_gamma   90.00
#
_symmetry.space_group_name_H-M   'P 1'
#
loop_
_entity.id
_entity.type
_entity.pdbx_description
1 polymer ?
#
loop_
_entity_poly.entity_id
_entity_poly.type
_entity_poly.pdbx_seq_one_letter_code
_entity_poly.pdbx_strand_id
1 'polypeptide(L)'
;MTALIFLAAVVFLGWGFYRSRALGKLGILAWLQSVVLMAPWLGLFGLIGVGIVPNLASILLILVLSIAVYIFLGRQLRALAAQDSAGQGIASVPRAATEEINSPKVESDAEPAVTGTPPPIPDAELKTIQGLLGIDTFFPTEVIPYQDGVIFKGNLRGEAATVHAHLSKKLAAALGDAYRLFLVNNLEGKPVVIVLPKRNDPQPATLTQKLFSLILAVATLATCLETGGLMLEFDLLQAPNRYLESLPLGLGIFGILIFHEVGHQVLARRHGVKFSLPFLIPALQIGSFGALNRFESLVPNRKVLFDVALAGPAVGGIVSLVLLVFGLLLSTSESLFQVPTLFFQSSILVGTLSRVVLGGALQEELVAVHPLVVVGWLGLVITAINLMPAGQLDGGRIVQAIYGRKVAGRTTIFTLIFLAIAALVNPLSLYWAILILFLQRDLERPSLEEITEPDDARAALGLLALFLMVAVLMPLTPSLAGRLGIG
;
A
#
# COMPACT_ATOMS: atom_id res chain seq x y z
N MET A 1 -4.07 23.49 19.53
CA MET A 1 -4.37 22.41 18.56
C MET A 1 -3.76 21.07 18.96
N THR A 2 -2.45 21.00 19.24
CA THR A 2 -1.74 19.79 19.70
C THR A 2 -2.32 19.14 20.97
N ALA A 3 -2.65 19.93 21.99
CA ALA A 3 -3.26 19.41 23.23
C ALA A 3 -4.64 18.75 23.00
N LEU A 4 -5.41 19.27 22.04
CA LEU A 4 -6.74 18.76 21.68
C LEU A 4 -6.63 17.42 20.92
N ILE A 5 -5.64 17.30 20.03
CA ILE A 5 -5.32 16.05 19.32
C ILE A 5 -4.83 14.97 20.28
N PHE A 6 -3.96 15.35 21.23
CA PHE A 6 -3.48 14.44 22.26
C PHE A 6 -4.62 13.93 23.15
N LEU A 7 -5.50 14.83 23.59
CA LEU A 7 -6.68 14.49 24.38
C LEU A 7 -7.65 13.57 23.60
N ALA A 8 -7.90 13.85 22.33
CA ALA A 8 -8.72 13.00 21.47
C ALA A 8 -8.11 11.60 21.29
N ALA A 9 -6.79 11.50 21.14
CA ALA A 9 -6.09 10.22 21.04
C ALA A 9 -6.19 9.40 22.34
N VAL A 10 -6.03 10.04 23.50
CA VAL A 10 -6.20 9.37 24.82
C VAL A 10 -7.63 8.88 25.00
N VAL A 11 -8.63 9.68 24.64
CA VAL A 11 -10.05 9.27 24.67
C VAL A 11 -10.31 8.10 23.73
N PHE A 12 -9.75 8.12 22.52
CA PHE A 12 -9.91 7.03 21.54
C PHE A 12 -9.25 5.73 21.99
N LEU A 13 -8.07 5.81 22.61
CA LEU A 13 -7.39 4.65 23.21
C LEU A 13 -8.20 4.08 24.38
N GLY A 14 -8.73 4.93 25.25
CA GLY A 14 -9.58 4.53 26.38
C GLY A 14 -10.89 3.87 25.92
N TRP A 15 -11.52 4.42 24.88
CA TRP A 15 -12.69 3.81 24.24
C TRP A 15 -12.37 2.44 23.62
N GLY A 16 -11.23 2.35 22.93
CA GLY A 16 -10.73 1.09 22.38
C GLY A 16 -10.51 0.03 23.47
N PHE A 17 -9.96 0.42 24.62
CA PHE A 17 -9.76 -0.49 25.75
C PHE A 17 -11.09 -1.00 26.30
N TYR A 18 -12.06 -0.10 26.50
CA TYR A 18 -13.39 -0.45 26.99
C TYR A 18 -14.08 -1.48 26.09
N ARG A 19 -14.04 -1.28 24.77
CA ARG A 19 -14.59 -2.22 23.79
C ARG A 19 -13.87 -3.56 23.81
N SER A 20 -12.54 -3.55 23.89
CA SER A 20 -11.72 -4.77 23.86
C SER A 20 -11.80 -5.58 25.13
N ARG A 21 -12.14 -4.96 26.27
CA ARG A 21 -12.41 -5.67 27.54
C ARG A 21 -13.58 -6.64 27.44
N ALA A 22 -14.59 -6.35 26.60
CA ALA A 22 -15.72 -7.26 26.35
C ALA A 22 -15.30 -8.57 25.65
N LEU A 23 -14.13 -8.58 24.99
CA LEU A 23 -13.57 -9.73 24.27
C LEU A 23 -12.56 -10.52 25.12
N GLY A 24 -12.50 -10.28 26.44
CA GLY A 24 -11.65 -11.00 27.38
C GLY A 24 -10.14 -10.76 27.18
N LYS A 25 -9.31 -11.73 27.61
CA LYS A 25 -7.84 -11.62 27.53
C LYS A 25 -7.33 -11.44 26.10
N LEU A 26 -7.98 -12.10 25.14
CA LEU A 26 -7.60 -12.06 23.73
C LEU A 26 -7.86 -10.68 23.12
N GLY A 27 -9.00 -10.07 23.45
CA GLY A 27 -9.29 -8.68 23.07
C GLY A 27 -8.34 -7.65 23.66
N ILE A 28 -7.98 -7.79 24.94
CA ILE A 28 -7.06 -6.87 25.62
C ILE A 28 -5.66 -6.94 24.99
N LEU A 29 -5.16 -8.13 24.67
CA LEU A 29 -3.86 -8.29 24.01
C LEU A 29 -3.86 -7.73 22.59
N ALA A 30 -4.93 -7.95 21.82
CA ALA A 30 -5.07 -7.37 20.48
C ALA A 30 -5.13 -5.83 20.51
N TRP A 31 -5.81 -5.26 21.50
CA TRP A 31 -5.82 -3.82 21.74
C TRP A 31 -4.43 -3.31 22.13
N LEU A 32 -3.75 -3.97 23.07
CA LEU A 32 -2.41 -3.57 23.51
C LEU A 32 -1.41 -3.63 22.35
N GLN A 33 -1.48 -4.66 21.52
CA GLN A 33 -0.67 -4.79 20.31
C GLN A 33 -0.92 -3.62 19.34
N SER A 34 -2.17 -3.19 19.19
CA SER A 34 -2.53 -2.01 18.37
C SER A 34 -2.03 -0.69 18.99
N VAL A 35 -2.11 -0.55 20.31
CA VAL A 35 -1.65 0.63 21.05
C VAL A 35 -0.14 0.79 20.91
N VAL A 36 0.62 -0.30 20.97
CA VAL A 36 2.07 -0.29 20.86
C VAL A 36 2.55 0.28 19.53
N LEU A 37 1.78 0.11 18.45
CA LEU A 37 2.07 0.74 17.15
C LEU A 37 1.82 2.26 17.16
N MET A 38 0.85 2.72 17.94
CA MET A 38 0.49 4.14 18.04
C MET A 38 1.29 4.89 19.12
N ALA A 39 1.81 4.18 20.13
CA ALA A 39 2.50 4.75 21.27
C ALA A 39 3.77 5.55 20.91
N PRO A 40 4.64 5.11 19.97
CA PRO A 40 5.76 5.92 19.48
C PRO A 40 5.32 7.28 18.97
N TRP A 41 4.24 7.31 18.17
CA TRP A 41 3.72 8.54 17.59
C TRP A 41 3.14 9.45 18.67
N LEU A 42 2.35 8.92 19.60
CA LEU A 42 1.78 9.71 20.68
C LEU A 42 2.85 10.26 21.63
N GLY A 43 3.88 9.47 21.92
CA GLY A 43 5.04 9.93 22.68
C GLY A 43 5.81 11.01 21.93
N LEU A 44 6.09 10.79 20.64
CA LEU A 44 6.81 11.74 19.78
C LEU A 44 6.06 13.07 19.67
N PHE A 45 4.79 13.03 19.29
CA PHE A 45 3.95 14.23 19.14
C PHE A 45 3.66 14.90 20.48
N GLY A 46 3.55 14.14 21.57
CA GLY A 46 3.43 14.67 22.93
C GLY A 46 4.69 15.43 23.36
N LEU A 47 5.88 14.82 23.18
CA LEU A 47 7.17 15.46 23.46
C LEU A 47 7.34 16.73 22.62
N ILE A 48 7.08 16.66 21.31
CA ILE A 48 7.12 17.83 20.41
C ILE A 48 6.13 18.89 20.88
N GLY A 49 4.93 18.50 21.32
CA GLY A 49 3.89 19.40 21.84
C GLY A 49 4.30 20.15 23.11
N VAL A 50 5.16 19.56 23.95
CA VAL A 50 5.74 20.19 25.15
C VAL A 50 7.08 20.89 24.84
N GLY A 51 7.51 20.85 23.58
CA GLY A 51 8.73 21.50 23.12
C GLY A 51 10.00 20.68 23.34
N ILE A 52 9.90 19.38 23.60
CA ILE A 52 11.04 18.45 23.66
C ILE A 52 11.14 17.71 22.33
N VAL A 53 12.23 17.89 21.58
CA VAL A 53 12.43 17.20 20.30
C VAL A 53 13.45 16.08 20.48
N PRO A 54 13.05 14.80 20.43
CA PRO A 54 13.99 13.70 20.49
C PRO A 54 14.88 13.69 19.23
N ASN A 55 16.16 13.37 19.40
CA ASN A 55 17.08 13.19 18.29
C ASN A 55 16.72 11.93 17.47
N LEU A 56 17.24 11.82 16.25
CA LEU A 56 16.92 10.72 15.33
C LEU A 56 17.20 9.33 15.95
N ALA A 57 18.29 9.20 16.71
CA ALA A 57 18.64 7.96 17.39
C ALA A 57 17.56 7.54 18.42
N SER A 58 17.03 8.49 19.20
CA SER A 58 15.94 8.26 20.15
C SER A 58 14.64 7.90 19.44
N ILE A 59 14.33 8.55 18.31
CA ILE A 59 13.14 8.23 17.51
C ILE A 59 13.23 6.80 16.96
N LEU A 60 14.37 6.44 16.38
CA LEU A 60 14.64 5.10 15.87
C LEU A 60 14.59 4.06 16.99
N LEU A 61 15.17 4.35 18.16
CA LEU A 61 15.13 3.46 19.32
C LEU A 61 13.71 3.20 19.79
N ILE A 62 12.87 4.25 19.90
CA ILE A 62 11.46 4.11 20.31
C ILE A 62 10.68 3.28 19.29
N LEU A 63 10.92 3.48 17.99
CA LEU A 63 10.31 2.68 16.92
C LEU A 63 10.75 1.22 17.00
N VAL A 64 12.05 0.95 17.14
CA VAL A 64 12.59 -0.41 17.27
C VAL A 64 12.04 -1.12 18.51
N LEU A 65 11.96 -0.43 19.65
CA LEU A 65 11.39 -0.96 20.89
C LEU A 65 9.90 -1.29 20.70
N SER A 66 9.14 -0.39 20.08
CA SER A 66 7.72 -0.63 19.75
C SER A 66 7.53 -1.84 18.83
N ILE A 67 8.36 -1.97 17.80
CA ILE A 67 8.34 -3.15 16.91
C ILE A 67 8.63 -4.44 17.71
N ALA A 68 9.64 -4.42 18.58
CA ALA A 68 9.98 -5.58 19.42
C ALA A 68 8.81 -5.98 20.34
N VAL A 69 8.17 -5.00 20.98
CA VAL A 69 7.00 -5.24 21.85
C VAL A 69 5.80 -5.71 21.03
N TYR A 70 5.57 -5.17 19.82
CA TYR A 70 4.52 -5.60 18.92
C TYR A 70 4.67 -7.08 18.53
N ILE A 71 5.88 -7.50 18.15
CA ILE A 71 6.19 -8.89 17.80
C ILE A 71 5.98 -9.81 19.02
N PHE A 72 6.43 -9.38 20.20
CA PHE A 72 6.23 -10.13 21.44
C PHE A 72 4.74 -10.35 21.75
N LEU A 73 3.93 -9.29 21.67
CA LEU A 73 2.49 -9.37 21.90
C LEU A 73 1.78 -10.22 20.83
N GLY A 74 2.16 -10.10 19.57
CA GLY A 74 1.63 -10.94 18.48
C GLY A 74 1.92 -12.43 18.67
N ARG A 75 3.11 -12.78 19.18
CA ARG A 75 3.44 -14.17 19.56
C ARG A 75 2.54 -14.68 20.68
N GLN A 76 2.29 -13.88 21.72
CA GLN A 76 1.37 -14.26 22.80
C GLN A 76 -0.08 -14.40 22.31
N LEU A 77 -0.54 -13.48 21.46
CA LEU A 77 -1.89 -13.51 20.89
C LEU A 77 -2.12 -14.80 20.10
N ARG A 78 -1.16 -15.17 19.23
CA ARG A 78 -1.21 -16.41 18.45
C ARG A 78 -1.20 -17.66 19.34
N ALA A 79 -0.38 -17.66 20.40
CA ALA A 79 -0.35 -18.78 21.34
C ALA A 79 -1.68 -18.97 22.10
N LEU A 80 -2.32 -17.88 22.51
CA LEU A 80 -3.63 -17.92 23.17
C LEU A 80 -4.76 -18.29 22.20
N ALA A 81 -4.74 -17.77 20.97
CA ALA A 81 -5.72 -18.14 19.94
C ALA A 81 -5.63 -19.63 19.56
N ALA A 82 -4.42 -20.20 19.57
CA ALA A 82 -4.20 -21.63 19.37
C ALA A 82 -4.76 -22.47 20.53
N GLN A 83 -4.68 -21.98 21.77
CA GLN A 83 -5.25 -22.65 22.95
C GLN A 83 -6.79 -22.58 22.99
N ASP A 84 -7.39 -21.44 22.64
CA ASP A 84 -8.85 -21.29 22.57
C ASP A 84 -9.47 -22.17 21.47
N SER A 85 -8.80 -22.27 20.33
CA SER A 85 -9.21 -23.14 19.21
C SER A 85 -9.11 -24.63 19.58
N ALA A 86 -8.17 -25.03 20.45
CA ALA A 86 -8.05 -26.39 20.97
C ALA A 86 -9.08 -26.70 22.06
N GLY A 87 -9.49 -25.71 22.86
CA GLY A 87 -10.47 -25.86 23.95
C GLY A 87 -11.93 -25.92 23.49
N GLN A 88 -12.27 -25.33 22.34
CA GLN A 88 -13.64 -25.35 21.79
C GLN A 88 -13.98 -26.63 21.00
N GLY A 89 -13.06 -27.59 20.92
CA GLY A 89 -13.28 -28.88 20.25
C GLY A 89 -14.22 -29.85 20.97
N ILE A 90 -14.62 -29.58 22.22
CA ILE A 90 -15.50 -30.47 23.00
C ILE A 90 -16.43 -29.63 23.90
N ALA A 91 -17.43 -28.97 23.33
CA ALA A 91 -18.58 -28.49 24.09
C ALA A 91 -19.84 -28.50 23.23
N SER A 92 -20.73 -29.44 23.55
CA SER A 92 -22.06 -29.61 23.00
C SER A 92 -22.87 -28.31 23.00
N VAL A 93 -23.40 -27.92 21.85
CA VAL A 93 -24.42 -26.87 21.73
C VAL A 93 -25.75 -27.40 22.31
N PRO A 94 -26.33 -26.79 23.36
CA PRO A 94 -27.70 -27.10 23.76
C PRO A 94 -28.67 -26.49 22.77
N ARG A 95 -29.66 -27.29 22.38
CA ARG A 95 -30.85 -26.89 21.62
C ARG A 95 -31.67 -25.89 22.45
N ALA A 96 -31.77 -24.65 22.00
CA ALA A 96 -32.75 -23.65 22.43
C ALA A 96 -32.83 -22.61 21.30
N ALA A 97 -33.93 -21.99 20.94
CA ALA A 97 -35.36 -22.20 21.11
C ALA A 97 -35.95 -21.31 20.01
N THR A 98 -37.06 -21.74 19.43
CA THR A 98 -37.78 -21.04 18.36
C THR A 98 -38.24 -19.67 18.85
N GLU A 99 -37.78 -18.59 18.23
CA GLU A 99 -38.48 -17.30 18.28
C GLU A 99 -38.44 -16.64 16.90
N GLU A 100 -39.63 -16.58 16.28
CA GLU A 100 -39.93 -15.72 15.15
C GLU A 100 -39.74 -14.27 15.58
N ILE A 101 -38.82 -13.54 14.92
CA ILE A 101 -38.82 -12.08 14.99
C ILE A 101 -38.92 -11.56 13.55
N ASN A 102 -40.15 -11.17 13.27
CA ASN A 102 -40.60 -10.40 12.12
C ASN A 102 -39.75 -9.12 11.99
N SER A 103 -39.20 -8.83 10.82
CA SER A 103 -38.57 -7.54 10.51
C SER A 103 -38.94 -7.11 9.09
N PRO A 104 -39.11 -5.80 8.85
CA PRO A 104 -39.99 -5.30 7.80
C PRO A 104 -39.35 -5.39 6.42
N LYS A 105 -40.21 -5.64 5.41
CA LYS A 105 -39.91 -5.40 3.99
C LYS A 105 -39.36 -3.99 3.81
N VAL A 106 -38.12 -3.88 3.37
CA VAL A 106 -37.62 -2.71 2.64
C VAL A 106 -37.54 -3.14 1.19
N GLU A 107 -38.49 -2.63 0.40
CA GLU A 107 -38.42 -2.64 -1.05
C GLU A 107 -37.14 -1.91 -1.49
N SER A 108 -36.31 -2.61 -2.26
CA SER A 108 -35.26 -2.00 -3.08
C SER A 108 -35.51 -2.50 -4.49
N ASP A 109 -35.76 -1.52 -5.36
CA ASP A 109 -36.15 -1.67 -6.75
C ASP A 109 -35.32 -2.71 -7.51
N ALA A 110 -36.01 -3.71 -8.03
CA ALA A 110 -35.48 -4.66 -9.00
C ALA A 110 -35.68 -4.07 -10.41
N GLU A 111 -34.58 -3.72 -11.08
CA GLU A 111 -34.59 -3.60 -12.54
C GLU A 111 -34.71 -5.01 -13.17
N PRO A 112 -35.39 -5.11 -14.33
CA PRO A 112 -35.96 -6.37 -14.80
C PRO A 112 -34.91 -7.33 -15.38
N ALA A 113 -35.17 -8.61 -15.13
CA ALA A 113 -34.42 -9.74 -15.64
C ALA A 113 -34.27 -9.70 -17.17
N VAL A 114 -33.03 -9.63 -17.64
CA VAL A 114 -32.67 -9.98 -19.01
C VAL A 114 -32.67 -11.50 -19.11
N THR A 115 -33.65 -12.02 -19.84
CA THR A 115 -33.80 -13.42 -20.24
C THR A 115 -32.70 -13.81 -21.23
N GLY A 116 -32.02 -14.93 -20.99
CA GLY A 116 -31.20 -15.61 -22.00
C GLY A 116 -29.74 -15.92 -21.70
N THR A 117 -29.26 -15.84 -20.46
CA THR A 117 -27.90 -16.32 -20.13
C THR A 117 -27.89 -17.84 -19.84
N PRO A 118 -26.98 -18.62 -20.45
CA PRO A 118 -26.80 -20.03 -20.10
C PRO A 118 -26.44 -20.17 -18.60
N PRO A 119 -26.67 -21.34 -17.97
CA PRO A 119 -26.37 -21.52 -16.56
C PRO A 119 -24.90 -21.13 -16.30
N PRO A 120 -24.61 -20.35 -15.24
CA PRO A 120 -23.28 -19.78 -14.99
C PRO A 120 -22.18 -20.86 -14.95
N ILE A 121 -22.52 -22.05 -14.43
CA ILE A 121 -21.72 -23.28 -14.50
C ILE A 121 -22.66 -24.41 -14.90
N PRO A 122 -22.27 -25.34 -15.80
CA PRO A 122 -23.09 -26.52 -16.12
C PRO A 122 -23.44 -27.34 -14.87
N ASP A 123 -24.68 -27.79 -14.72
CA ASP A 123 -25.17 -28.45 -13.49
C ASP A 123 -24.34 -29.67 -13.07
N ALA A 124 -23.79 -30.42 -14.03
CA ALA A 124 -22.93 -31.56 -13.78
C ALA A 124 -21.60 -31.15 -13.10
N GLU A 125 -21.01 -30.06 -13.58
CA GLU A 125 -19.78 -29.51 -13.03
C GLU A 125 -20.03 -28.85 -11.66
N LEU A 126 -21.17 -28.17 -11.50
CA LEU A 126 -21.59 -27.60 -10.22
C LEU A 126 -21.73 -28.69 -9.13
N LYS A 127 -22.38 -29.81 -9.45
CA LYS A 127 -22.47 -30.97 -8.52
C LYS A 127 -21.10 -31.54 -8.18
N THR A 128 -20.20 -31.60 -9.16
CA THR A 128 -18.82 -32.03 -8.94
C THR A 128 -18.12 -31.11 -7.96
N ILE A 129 -18.18 -29.78 -8.18
CA ILE A 129 -17.59 -28.77 -7.30
C ILE A 129 -18.16 -28.85 -5.88
N GLN A 130 -19.49 -29.00 -5.74
CA GLN A 130 -20.14 -29.17 -4.44
C GLN A 130 -19.63 -30.41 -3.71
N GLY A 131 -19.42 -31.53 -4.41
CA GLY A 131 -18.86 -32.75 -3.83
C GLY A 131 -17.40 -32.64 -3.39
N LEU A 132 -16.64 -31.64 -3.88
CA LEU A 132 -15.26 -31.40 -3.43
C LEU A 132 -15.20 -30.67 -2.08
N LEU A 133 -16.25 -29.92 -1.75
CA LEU A 133 -16.41 -29.23 -0.47
C LEU A 133 -16.95 -30.21 0.57
N GLY A 134 -16.36 -30.25 1.75
CA GLY A 134 -16.68 -31.27 2.75
C GLY A 134 -16.41 -30.82 4.18
N ILE A 135 -16.80 -31.68 5.13
CA ILE A 135 -16.73 -31.43 6.56
C ILE A 135 -15.30 -31.16 7.03
N ASP A 136 -14.30 -31.75 6.38
CA ASP A 136 -12.89 -31.62 6.77
C ASP A 136 -12.20 -30.38 6.17
N THR A 137 -12.83 -29.66 5.24
CA THR A 137 -12.22 -28.54 4.51
C THR A 137 -13.07 -27.27 4.57
N PHE A 138 -14.20 -27.26 3.90
CA PHE A 138 -15.13 -26.14 3.86
C PHE A 138 -16.54 -26.69 3.76
N PHE A 139 -17.36 -26.41 4.76
CA PHE A 139 -18.73 -26.91 4.82
C PHE A 139 -19.71 -25.86 4.26
N PRO A 140 -20.23 -26.05 3.03
CA PRO A 140 -21.12 -25.07 2.40
C PRO A 140 -22.50 -25.11 3.06
N THR A 141 -23.04 -23.94 3.38
CA THR A 141 -24.39 -23.76 3.94
C THR A 141 -25.36 -23.16 2.92
N GLU A 142 -24.85 -22.35 1.99
CA GLU A 142 -25.65 -21.64 0.99
C GLU A 142 -24.83 -21.51 -0.30
N VAL A 143 -25.50 -21.72 -1.44
CA VAL A 143 -24.90 -21.60 -2.78
C VAL A 143 -25.59 -20.45 -3.51
N ILE A 144 -24.80 -19.48 -3.97
CA ILE A 144 -25.31 -18.27 -4.60
C ILE A 144 -24.68 -18.15 -5.98
N PRO A 145 -25.48 -18.06 -7.06
CA PRO A 145 -24.98 -17.74 -8.39
C PRO A 145 -24.24 -16.39 -8.38
N TYR A 146 -23.07 -16.31 -8.99
CA TYR A 146 -22.27 -15.08 -9.01
C TYR A 146 -21.50 -14.95 -10.31
N GLN A 147 -21.86 -13.94 -11.12
CA GLN A 147 -21.32 -13.74 -12.47
C GLN A 147 -21.47 -15.04 -13.29
N ASP A 148 -20.38 -15.50 -13.89
CA ASP A 148 -20.24 -16.78 -14.60
C ASP A 148 -19.84 -17.94 -13.69
N GLY A 149 -20.03 -17.80 -12.38
CA GLY A 149 -19.58 -18.77 -11.40
C GLY A 149 -20.52 -18.89 -10.22
N VAL A 150 -19.97 -19.32 -9.08
CA VAL A 150 -20.75 -19.56 -7.87
C VAL A 150 -19.98 -19.16 -6.62
N ILE A 151 -20.71 -18.62 -5.64
CA ILE A 151 -20.24 -18.38 -4.28
C ILE A 151 -20.83 -19.47 -3.37
N PHE A 152 -19.96 -20.12 -2.62
CA PHE A 152 -20.31 -20.98 -1.50
C PHE A 152 -20.07 -20.22 -0.19
N LYS A 153 -21.16 -19.88 0.50
CA LYS A 153 -21.08 -19.46 1.91
C LYS A 153 -21.03 -20.69 2.77
N GLY A 154 -20.27 -20.64 3.85
CA GLY A 154 -20.08 -21.79 4.71
C GLY A 154 -19.07 -21.54 5.81
N ASN A 155 -18.66 -22.64 6.44
CA ASN A 155 -17.68 -22.61 7.51
C ASN A 155 -16.37 -23.24 7.03
N LEU A 156 -15.28 -22.48 7.11
CA LEU A 156 -13.94 -22.98 6.89
C LEU A 156 -13.53 -23.91 8.04
N ARG A 157 -12.91 -25.03 7.71
CA ARG A 157 -12.46 -26.06 8.66
C ARG A 157 -10.96 -26.28 8.46
N GLY A 158 -10.16 -25.73 9.37
CA GLY A 158 -8.70 -25.77 9.31
C GLY A 158 -8.08 -24.43 8.89
N GLU A 159 -6.78 -24.46 8.59
CA GLU A 159 -6.02 -23.28 8.18
C GLU A 159 -6.33 -22.91 6.72
N ALA A 160 -6.63 -21.63 6.45
CA ALA A 160 -7.10 -21.18 5.14
C ALA A 160 -6.13 -21.52 3.99
N ALA A 161 -4.83 -21.34 4.18
CA ALA A 161 -3.82 -21.63 3.17
C ALA A 161 -3.76 -23.13 2.80
N THR A 162 -3.86 -24.03 3.79
CA THR A 162 -3.81 -25.48 3.54
C THR A 162 -5.11 -25.97 2.90
N VAL A 163 -6.27 -25.47 3.37
CA VAL A 163 -7.57 -25.77 2.78
C VAL A 163 -7.65 -25.30 1.35
N HIS A 164 -7.23 -24.06 1.05
CA HIS A 164 -7.22 -23.52 -0.31
C HIS A 164 -6.35 -24.36 -1.26
N ALA A 165 -5.13 -24.70 -0.85
CA ALA A 165 -4.23 -25.53 -1.65
C ALA A 165 -4.83 -26.92 -1.93
N HIS A 166 -5.43 -27.54 -0.91
CA HIS A 166 -6.05 -28.86 -1.03
C HIS A 166 -7.27 -28.84 -1.96
N LEU A 167 -8.17 -27.86 -1.77
CA LEU A 167 -9.36 -27.69 -2.61
C LEU A 167 -8.99 -27.34 -4.05
N SER A 168 -8.00 -26.48 -4.26
CA SER A 168 -7.51 -26.11 -5.58
C SER A 168 -6.93 -27.32 -6.33
N LYS A 169 -6.15 -28.18 -5.64
CA LYS A 169 -5.61 -29.41 -6.22
C LYS A 169 -6.72 -30.41 -6.59
N LYS A 170 -7.72 -30.57 -5.72
CA LYS A 170 -8.89 -31.42 -5.99
C LYS A 170 -9.70 -30.92 -7.17
N LEU A 171 -9.93 -29.61 -7.24
CA LEU A 171 -10.64 -28.97 -8.35
C LEU A 171 -9.90 -29.19 -9.67
N ALA A 172 -8.58 -28.98 -9.67
CA ALA A 172 -7.74 -29.23 -10.84
C ALA A 172 -7.72 -30.70 -11.28
N ALA A 173 -7.77 -31.65 -10.33
CA ALA A 173 -7.84 -33.07 -10.66
C ALA A 173 -9.20 -33.49 -11.25
N ALA A 174 -10.29 -32.87 -10.81
CA ALA A 174 -11.64 -33.22 -11.23
C ALA A 174 -12.07 -32.52 -12.54
N LEU A 175 -11.74 -31.25 -12.71
CA LEU A 175 -12.22 -30.40 -13.80
C LEU A 175 -11.08 -29.74 -14.61
N GLY A 176 -9.84 -30.19 -14.41
CA GLY A 176 -8.68 -29.63 -15.08
C GLY A 176 -8.46 -28.16 -14.73
N ASP A 177 -7.91 -27.41 -15.69
CA ASP A 177 -7.59 -25.99 -15.52
C ASP A 177 -8.77 -25.05 -15.86
N ALA A 178 -10.01 -25.57 -15.95
CA ALA A 178 -11.18 -24.82 -16.39
C ALA A 178 -11.65 -23.77 -15.37
N TYR A 179 -11.37 -23.98 -14.08
CA TYR A 179 -11.86 -23.16 -12.98
C TYR A 179 -10.73 -22.65 -12.07
N ARG A 180 -11.04 -21.55 -11.36
CA ARG A 180 -10.23 -20.94 -10.32
C ARG A 180 -11.03 -20.90 -9.03
N LEU A 181 -10.39 -21.31 -7.95
CA LEU A 181 -10.97 -21.27 -6.61
C LEU A 181 -10.36 -20.10 -5.83
N PHE A 182 -11.23 -19.22 -5.37
CA PHE A 182 -10.90 -18.11 -4.49
C PHE A 182 -11.42 -18.41 -3.08
N LEU A 183 -10.59 -18.18 -2.08
CA LEU A 183 -10.95 -18.24 -0.67
C LEU A 183 -10.76 -16.85 -0.08
N VAL A 184 -11.89 -16.16 0.14
CA VAL A 184 -11.92 -14.74 0.53
C VAL A 184 -12.90 -14.51 1.67
N ASN A 185 -12.82 -13.36 2.33
CA ASN A 185 -13.80 -12.96 3.34
C ASN A 185 -14.93 -12.14 2.71
N ASN A 186 -16.16 -12.40 3.11
CA ASN A 186 -17.31 -11.59 2.71
C ASN A 186 -17.36 -10.23 3.44
N LEU A 187 -18.40 -9.44 3.17
CA LEU A 187 -18.60 -8.13 3.80
C LEU A 187 -18.78 -8.20 5.33
N GLU A 188 -19.17 -9.34 5.88
CA GLU A 188 -19.27 -9.59 7.32
C GLU A 188 -17.96 -10.10 7.94
N GLY A 189 -16.96 -10.43 7.12
CA GLY A 189 -15.69 -11.02 7.57
C GLY A 189 -15.72 -12.54 7.73
N LYS A 190 -16.76 -13.22 7.21
CA LYS A 190 -16.85 -14.69 7.20
C LYS A 190 -16.19 -15.26 5.94
N PRO A 191 -15.46 -16.39 6.04
CA PRO A 191 -14.89 -17.09 4.89
C PRO A 191 -15.95 -17.52 3.86
N VAL A 192 -15.67 -17.29 2.59
CA VAL A 192 -16.47 -17.78 1.46
C VAL A 192 -15.56 -18.34 0.37
N VAL A 193 -16.02 -19.41 -0.29
CA VAL A 193 -15.34 -19.99 -1.45
C VAL A 193 -16.05 -19.47 -2.70
N ILE A 194 -15.30 -18.90 -3.64
CA ILE A 194 -15.83 -18.44 -4.93
C ILE A 194 -15.15 -19.26 -6.01
N VAL A 195 -15.93 -19.85 -6.90
CA VAL A 195 -15.41 -20.60 -8.06
C VAL A 195 -15.80 -19.88 -9.33
N LEU A 196 -14.80 -19.47 -10.10
CA LEU A 196 -14.97 -18.73 -11.35
C LEU A 196 -14.27 -19.48 -12.50
N PRO A 197 -14.78 -19.38 -13.74
CA PRO A 197 -14.13 -19.97 -14.90
C PRO A 197 -12.83 -19.22 -15.23
N LYS A 198 -11.83 -19.94 -15.73
CA LYS A 198 -10.51 -19.39 -16.12
C LYS A 198 -10.61 -18.27 -17.16
N ARG A 199 -11.69 -18.18 -17.94
CA ARG A 199 -11.90 -17.09 -18.90
C ARG A 199 -11.95 -15.70 -18.23
N ASN A 200 -12.21 -15.65 -16.92
CA ASN A 200 -12.22 -14.43 -16.12
C ASN A 200 -10.83 -14.04 -15.60
N ASP A 201 -9.78 -14.83 -15.88
CA ASP A 201 -8.42 -14.52 -15.51
C ASP A 201 -7.98 -13.18 -16.15
N PRO A 202 -7.09 -12.42 -15.49
CA PRO A 202 -6.50 -11.23 -16.08
C PRO A 202 -5.86 -11.58 -17.43
N GLN A 203 -6.19 -10.81 -18.46
CA GLN A 203 -5.64 -11.00 -19.79
C GLN A 203 -4.31 -10.26 -19.94
N PRO A 204 -3.34 -10.83 -20.68
CA PRO A 204 -2.08 -10.15 -20.95
C PRO A 204 -2.30 -8.89 -21.79
N ALA A 205 -1.37 -7.94 -21.71
CA ALA A 205 -1.45 -6.72 -22.51
C ALA A 205 -1.49 -7.00 -24.02
N THR A 206 -2.43 -6.34 -24.68
CA THR A 206 -2.55 -6.34 -26.14
C THR A 206 -1.34 -5.62 -26.77
N LEU A 207 -1.07 -5.88 -28.05
CA LEU A 207 0.02 -5.20 -28.76
C LEU A 207 -0.16 -3.67 -28.73
N THR A 208 -1.38 -3.18 -28.90
CA THR A 208 -1.71 -1.75 -28.82
C THR A 208 -1.39 -1.17 -27.45
N GLN A 209 -1.69 -1.90 -26.36
CA GLN A 209 -1.36 -1.47 -25.00
C GLN A 209 0.16 -1.44 -24.77
N LYS A 210 0.90 -2.40 -25.31
CA LYS A 210 2.38 -2.40 -25.25
C LYS A 210 2.98 -1.24 -26.02
N LEU A 211 2.46 -0.95 -27.22
CA LEU A 211 2.88 0.22 -28.01
C LEU A 211 2.56 1.53 -27.28
N PHE A 212 1.39 1.62 -26.64
CA PHE A 212 1.01 2.78 -25.85
C PHE A 212 1.93 2.98 -24.64
N SER A 213 2.28 1.90 -23.92
CA SER A 213 3.28 1.92 -22.83
C SER A 213 4.64 2.42 -23.33
N LEU A 214 5.09 2.01 -24.54
CA LEU A 214 6.32 2.52 -25.14
C LEU A 214 6.26 4.02 -25.45
N ILE A 215 5.15 4.49 -26.05
CA ILE A 215 4.95 5.92 -26.33
C ILE A 215 5.01 6.74 -25.03
N LEU A 216 4.34 6.26 -23.99
CA LEU A 216 4.37 6.88 -22.67
C LEU A 216 5.77 6.89 -22.04
N ALA A 217 6.56 5.83 -22.22
CA ALA A 217 7.94 5.78 -21.76
C ALA A 217 8.83 6.82 -22.46
N VAL A 218 8.68 6.98 -23.78
CA VAL A 218 9.39 8.01 -24.54
C VAL A 218 8.95 9.42 -24.12
N ALA A 219 7.64 9.63 -23.94
CA ALA A 219 7.11 10.90 -23.45
C ALA A 219 7.63 11.22 -22.03
N THR A 220 7.71 10.22 -21.16
CA THR A 220 8.25 10.38 -19.80
C THR A 220 9.74 10.70 -19.81
N LEU A 221 10.51 10.08 -20.70
CA LEU A 221 11.92 10.44 -20.89
C LEU A 221 12.05 11.90 -21.33
N ALA A 222 11.23 12.34 -22.28
CA ALA A 222 11.22 13.74 -22.73
C ALA A 222 10.88 14.71 -21.59
N THR A 223 9.87 14.42 -20.76
CA THR A 223 9.55 15.26 -19.60
C THR A 223 10.63 15.22 -18.51
N CYS A 224 11.32 14.10 -18.33
CA CYS A 224 12.48 14.04 -17.42
C CYS A 224 13.64 14.91 -17.93
N LEU A 225 13.90 14.92 -19.25
CA LEU A 225 14.89 15.81 -19.86
C LEU A 225 14.49 17.29 -19.75
N GLU A 226 13.21 17.60 -19.93
CA GLU A 226 12.66 18.94 -19.71
C GLU A 226 12.87 19.38 -18.25
N THR A 227 12.48 18.55 -17.28
CA THR A 227 12.71 18.83 -15.86
C THR A 227 14.19 19.01 -15.55
N GLY A 228 15.08 18.23 -16.17
CA GLY A 228 16.53 18.44 -16.08
C GLY A 228 16.99 19.79 -16.62
N GLY A 229 16.41 20.27 -17.72
CA GLY A 229 16.66 21.61 -18.26
C GLY A 229 16.15 22.71 -17.33
N LEU A 230 14.92 22.57 -16.82
CA LEU A 230 14.32 23.54 -15.90
C LEU A 230 15.12 23.68 -14.61
N MET A 231 15.71 22.58 -14.13
CA MET A 231 16.64 22.61 -13.00
C MET A 231 17.87 23.46 -13.30
N LEU A 232 18.38 23.40 -14.53
CA LEU A 232 19.50 24.21 -15.02
C LEU A 232 19.07 25.60 -15.53
N GLU A 233 17.88 26.05 -15.14
CA GLU A 233 17.30 27.36 -15.46
C GLU A 233 17.07 27.60 -16.96
N PHE A 234 16.77 26.55 -17.74
CA PHE A 234 16.37 26.69 -19.14
C PHE A 234 15.21 25.77 -19.55
N ASP A 235 14.44 26.22 -20.53
CA ASP A 235 13.37 25.43 -21.14
C ASP A 235 13.94 24.67 -22.35
N LEU A 236 13.88 23.34 -22.33
CA LEU A 236 14.48 22.51 -23.38
C LEU A 236 13.63 22.53 -24.66
N LEU A 237 12.31 22.75 -24.57
CA LEU A 237 11.43 22.96 -25.72
C LEU A 237 11.79 24.25 -26.47
N GLN A 238 12.25 25.28 -25.75
CA GLN A 238 12.70 26.55 -26.34
C GLN A 238 14.16 26.51 -26.80
N ALA A 239 15.02 25.74 -26.12
CA ALA A 239 16.46 25.62 -26.43
C ALA A 239 16.88 24.16 -26.68
N PRO A 240 16.38 23.49 -27.74
CA PRO A 240 16.61 22.06 -27.97
C PRO A 240 18.09 21.72 -28.26
N ASN A 241 18.90 22.71 -28.65
CA ASN A 241 20.34 22.54 -28.84
C ASN A 241 21.11 22.25 -27.54
N ARG A 242 20.52 22.55 -26.36
CA ARG A 242 21.13 22.35 -25.04
C ARG A 242 20.78 21.00 -24.41
N TYR A 243 20.19 20.06 -25.16
CA TYR A 243 19.77 18.76 -24.63
C TYR A 243 20.90 17.96 -23.95
N LEU A 244 22.15 18.14 -24.38
CA LEU A 244 23.30 17.47 -23.76
C LEU A 244 23.53 17.91 -22.31
N GLU A 245 23.14 19.14 -21.95
CA GLU A 245 23.26 19.66 -20.59
C GLU A 245 22.21 19.04 -19.66
N SER A 246 20.98 18.84 -20.13
CA SER A 246 19.90 18.24 -19.33
C SER A 246 19.95 16.72 -19.25
N LEU A 247 20.67 16.07 -20.16
CA LEU A 247 20.74 14.62 -20.31
C LEU A 247 21.15 13.88 -19.02
N PRO A 248 22.19 14.29 -18.26
CA PRO A 248 22.56 13.61 -17.02
C PRO A 248 21.45 13.63 -15.96
N LEU A 249 20.76 14.77 -15.81
CA LEU A 249 19.68 14.92 -14.82
C LEU A 249 18.42 14.17 -15.24
N GLY A 250 18.02 14.31 -16.50
CA GLY A 250 16.85 13.61 -17.02
C GLY A 250 17.01 12.09 -17.02
N LEU A 251 18.20 11.58 -17.37
CA LEU A 251 18.51 10.15 -17.25
C LEU A 251 18.58 9.68 -15.80
N GLY A 252 19.03 10.54 -14.87
CA GLY A 252 18.99 10.25 -13.44
C GLY A 252 17.56 10.03 -12.94
N ILE A 253 16.65 10.97 -13.25
CA ILE A 253 15.23 10.88 -12.86
C ILE A 253 14.57 9.66 -13.53
N PHE A 254 14.74 9.49 -14.85
CA PHE A 254 14.17 8.37 -15.59
C PHE A 254 14.73 7.03 -15.09
N GLY A 255 16.02 6.97 -14.79
CA GLY A 255 16.69 5.78 -14.25
C GLY A 255 16.06 5.30 -12.95
N ILE A 256 15.73 6.22 -12.02
CA ILE A 256 15.05 5.88 -10.77
C ILE A 256 13.71 5.16 -11.04
N LEU A 257 12.91 5.67 -12.00
CA LEU A 257 11.63 5.05 -12.38
C LEU A 257 11.83 3.63 -12.93
N ILE A 258 12.87 3.44 -13.76
CA ILE A 258 13.20 2.13 -14.30
C ILE A 258 13.64 1.16 -13.20
N PHE A 259 14.50 1.60 -12.26
CA PHE A 259 14.93 0.78 -11.14
C PHE A 259 13.75 0.39 -10.22
N HIS A 260 12.82 1.32 -9.98
CA HIS A 260 11.57 1.04 -9.28
C HIS A 260 10.79 -0.08 -9.99
N GLU A 261 10.59 0.04 -11.30
CA GLU A 261 9.84 -0.98 -12.05
C GLU A 261 10.56 -2.34 -12.08
N VAL A 262 11.88 -2.33 -12.25
CA VAL A 262 12.69 -3.56 -12.18
C VAL A 262 12.50 -4.26 -10.84
N GLY A 263 12.36 -3.52 -9.73
CA GLY A 263 12.02 -4.07 -8.42
C GLY A 263 10.75 -4.92 -8.46
N HIS A 264 9.65 -4.36 -8.98
CA HIS A 264 8.39 -5.11 -9.15
C HIS A 264 8.58 -6.35 -10.03
N GLN A 265 9.19 -6.18 -11.21
CA GLN A 265 9.36 -7.24 -12.20
C GLN A 265 10.18 -8.42 -11.66
N VAL A 266 11.26 -8.15 -10.93
CA VAL A 266 12.12 -9.18 -10.34
C VAL A 266 11.33 -10.01 -9.33
N LEU A 267 10.59 -9.35 -8.43
CA LEU A 267 9.87 -10.07 -7.37
C LEU A 267 8.61 -10.77 -7.90
N ALA A 268 7.92 -10.18 -8.87
CA ALA A 268 6.80 -10.82 -9.56
C ALA A 268 7.24 -12.12 -10.25
N ARG A 269 8.35 -12.09 -11.00
CA ARG A 269 8.94 -13.28 -11.64
C ARG A 269 9.34 -14.34 -10.63
N ARG A 270 9.95 -13.94 -9.50
CA ARG A 270 10.34 -14.86 -8.42
C ARG A 270 9.14 -15.60 -7.82
N HIS A 271 7.97 -14.95 -7.76
CA HIS A 271 6.73 -15.57 -7.29
C HIS A 271 5.88 -16.21 -8.40
N GLY A 272 6.37 -16.25 -9.65
CA GLY A 272 5.63 -16.82 -10.78
C GLY A 272 4.39 -16.03 -11.19
N VAL A 273 4.32 -14.74 -10.83
CA VAL A 273 3.20 -13.85 -11.16
C VAL A 273 3.59 -12.97 -12.35
N LYS A 274 2.67 -12.81 -13.29
CA LYS A 274 2.86 -11.93 -14.46
C LYS A 274 2.48 -10.50 -14.09
N PHE A 275 3.39 -9.56 -14.33
CA PHE A 275 3.20 -8.14 -14.11
C PHE A 275 3.36 -7.41 -15.43
N SER A 276 2.48 -6.44 -15.72
CA SER A 276 2.48 -5.73 -16.99
C SER A 276 3.74 -4.89 -17.18
N LEU A 277 3.99 -4.46 -18.41
CA LEU A 277 4.92 -3.35 -18.65
C LEU A 277 4.37 -2.06 -18.02
N PRO A 278 5.24 -1.13 -17.59
CA PRO A 278 4.83 0.10 -16.96
C PRO A 278 4.21 1.08 -17.95
N PHE A 279 3.08 1.67 -17.56
CA PHE A 279 2.56 2.87 -18.18
C PHE A 279 3.11 4.08 -17.40
N LEU A 280 4.31 4.52 -17.79
CA LEU A 280 4.95 5.68 -17.18
C LEU A 280 4.14 6.95 -17.47
N ILE A 281 3.81 7.72 -16.44
CA ILE A 281 3.01 8.93 -16.60
C ILE A 281 3.95 10.13 -16.69
N PRO A 282 4.02 10.83 -17.84
CA PRO A 282 4.86 12.01 -18.01
C PRO A 282 4.33 13.18 -17.18
N ALA A 283 5.23 13.99 -16.63
CA ALA A 283 4.90 15.21 -15.91
C ALA A 283 5.97 16.28 -16.11
N LEU A 284 5.59 17.47 -16.61
CA LEU A 284 6.55 18.54 -16.91
C LEU A 284 7.28 19.09 -15.67
N GLN A 285 6.61 19.11 -14.51
CA GLN A 285 7.11 19.78 -13.30
C GLN A 285 8.13 18.96 -12.50
N ILE A 286 8.00 17.63 -12.50
CA ILE A 286 8.81 16.72 -11.67
C ILE A 286 9.36 15.53 -12.47
N GLY A 287 9.28 15.60 -13.81
CA GLY A 287 9.68 14.56 -14.75
C GLY A 287 8.62 13.48 -14.95
N SER A 288 8.06 12.93 -13.88
CA SER A 288 7.06 11.87 -13.96
C SER A 288 6.14 11.79 -12.74
N PHE A 289 4.91 11.32 -12.96
CA PHE A 289 3.99 10.90 -11.91
C PHE A 289 4.13 9.40 -11.56
N GLY A 290 5.26 8.78 -11.88
CA GLY A 290 5.49 7.36 -11.65
C GLY A 290 4.92 6.48 -12.76
N ALA A 291 4.59 5.24 -12.41
CA ALA A 291 4.11 4.23 -13.35
C ALA A 291 2.78 3.63 -12.89
N LEU A 292 1.88 3.36 -13.85
CA LEU A 292 0.75 2.48 -13.60
C LEU A 292 1.10 1.07 -14.05
N ASN A 293 0.95 0.12 -13.14
CA ASN A 293 1.16 -1.29 -13.39
C ASN A 293 -0.07 -2.09 -13.01
N ARG A 294 -0.26 -3.23 -13.67
CA ARG A 294 -1.32 -4.18 -13.36
C ARG A 294 -0.79 -5.61 -13.33
N PHE A 295 -1.40 -6.44 -12.50
CA PHE A 295 -1.18 -7.87 -12.55
C PHE A 295 -1.88 -8.48 -13.78
N GLU A 296 -1.11 -9.20 -14.60
CA GLU A 296 -1.60 -9.94 -15.78
C GLU A 296 -1.86 -11.43 -15.46
N SER A 297 -1.77 -11.80 -14.20
CA SER A 297 -2.19 -13.10 -13.67
C SER A 297 -2.79 -12.92 -12.29
N LEU A 298 -3.53 -13.92 -11.81
CA LEU A 298 -4.03 -13.91 -10.43
C LEU A 298 -2.87 -13.99 -9.43
N VAL A 299 -2.99 -13.24 -8.35
CA VAL A 299 -2.02 -13.27 -7.26
C VAL A 299 -2.37 -14.42 -6.32
N PRO A 300 -1.42 -15.29 -5.94
CA PRO A 300 -1.73 -16.47 -5.12
C PRO A 300 -2.27 -16.12 -3.74
N ASN A 301 -1.65 -15.16 -3.05
CA ASN A 301 -2.03 -14.77 -1.70
C ASN A 301 -1.53 -13.36 -1.35
N ARG A 302 -1.99 -12.86 -0.20
CA ARG A 302 -1.62 -11.54 0.33
C ARG A 302 -0.13 -11.35 0.58
N LYS A 303 0.63 -12.42 0.88
CA LYS A 303 2.09 -12.33 1.05
C LYS A 303 2.78 -11.95 -0.26
N VAL A 304 2.39 -12.61 -1.36
CA VAL A 304 2.92 -12.29 -2.70
C VAL A 304 2.50 -10.89 -3.14
N LEU A 305 1.25 -10.48 -2.87
CA LEU A 305 0.80 -9.12 -3.14
C LEU A 305 1.69 -8.08 -2.43
N PHE A 306 1.96 -8.30 -1.14
CA PHE A 306 2.83 -7.43 -0.35
C PHE A 306 4.24 -7.38 -0.93
N ASP A 307 4.84 -8.56 -1.18
CA ASP A 307 6.21 -8.69 -1.64
C ASP A 307 6.39 -7.89 -2.94
N VAL A 308 5.55 -8.14 -3.95
CA VAL A 308 5.61 -7.40 -5.22
C VAL A 308 5.35 -5.91 -5.04
N ALA A 309 4.36 -5.52 -4.23
CA ALA A 309 4.04 -4.11 -4.02
C ALA A 309 5.15 -3.31 -3.33
N LEU A 310 5.85 -3.90 -2.35
CA LEU A 310 6.97 -3.24 -1.66
C LEU A 310 8.24 -3.18 -2.54
N ALA A 311 8.41 -4.13 -3.46
CA ALA A 311 9.64 -4.28 -4.25
C ALA A 311 10.04 -3.01 -4.99
N GLY A 312 9.10 -2.38 -5.69
CA GLY A 312 9.36 -1.18 -6.46
C GLY A 312 9.76 0.00 -5.59
N PRO A 313 8.94 0.41 -4.61
CA PRO A 313 9.28 1.48 -3.70
C PRO A 313 10.57 1.24 -2.90
N ALA A 314 10.86 -0.01 -2.55
CA ALA A 314 12.11 -0.35 -1.88
C ALA A 314 13.32 -0.07 -2.80
N VAL A 315 13.31 -0.55 -4.04
CA VAL A 315 14.42 -0.34 -4.98
C VAL A 315 14.52 1.12 -5.40
N GLY A 316 13.41 1.74 -5.82
CA GLY A 316 13.36 3.15 -6.22
C GLY A 316 13.76 4.08 -5.07
N GLY A 317 13.26 3.83 -3.87
CA GLY A 317 13.59 4.58 -2.67
C GLY A 317 15.06 4.44 -2.25
N ILE A 318 15.63 3.24 -2.31
CA ILE A 318 17.06 3.02 -2.01
C ILE A 318 17.94 3.75 -3.02
N VAL A 319 17.67 3.62 -4.32
CA VAL A 319 18.44 4.32 -5.36
C VAL A 319 18.35 5.83 -5.16
N SER A 320 17.15 6.35 -4.91
CA SER A 320 16.92 7.78 -4.67
C SER A 320 17.66 8.29 -3.43
N LEU A 321 17.63 7.51 -2.33
CA LEU A 321 18.34 7.83 -1.10
C LEU A 321 19.85 7.83 -1.29
N VAL A 322 20.38 6.86 -2.05
CA VAL A 322 21.81 6.80 -2.40
C VAL A 322 22.20 8.05 -3.19
N LEU A 323 21.44 8.42 -4.22
CA LEU A 323 21.73 9.63 -5.01
C LEU A 323 21.65 10.90 -4.16
N LEU A 324 20.67 11.01 -3.26
CA LEU A 324 20.55 12.13 -2.34
C LEU A 324 21.78 12.22 -1.43
N VAL A 325 22.14 11.14 -0.74
CA VAL A 325 23.25 11.13 0.23
C VAL A 325 24.59 11.37 -0.47
N PHE A 326 24.85 10.71 -1.60
CA PHE A 326 26.05 10.98 -2.39
C PHE A 326 26.08 12.41 -2.91
N GLY A 327 24.95 12.96 -3.36
CA GLY A 327 24.84 14.36 -3.74
C GLY A 327 25.20 15.30 -2.60
N LEU A 328 24.69 15.06 -1.39
CA LEU A 328 25.01 15.86 -0.22
C LEU A 328 26.50 15.78 0.14
N LEU A 329 27.12 14.61 0.04
CA LEU A 329 28.54 14.41 0.31
C LEU A 329 29.46 15.05 -0.75
N LEU A 330 29.00 15.15 -2.00
CA LEU A 330 29.70 15.82 -3.09
C LEU A 330 29.45 17.33 -3.15
N SER A 331 28.53 17.84 -2.32
CA SER A 331 28.20 19.26 -2.28
C SER A 331 29.34 20.03 -1.62
N THR A 332 29.75 21.12 -2.25
CA THR A 332 30.81 22.01 -1.75
C THR A 332 30.33 23.45 -1.85
N SER A 333 31.00 24.38 -1.17
CA SER A 333 30.71 25.82 -1.28
C SER A 333 30.88 26.37 -2.70
N GLU A 334 31.60 25.66 -3.57
CA GLU A 334 31.83 26.02 -4.97
C GLU A 334 30.84 25.33 -5.94
N SER A 335 29.89 24.55 -5.43
CA SER A 335 28.91 23.88 -6.28
C SER A 335 28.06 24.92 -7.05
N LEU A 336 27.95 24.71 -8.36
CA LEU A 336 27.28 25.66 -9.27
C LEU A 336 25.76 25.72 -9.09
N PHE A 337 25.17 24.68 -8.51
CA PHE A 337 23.73 24.55 -8.37
C PHE A 337 23.28 25.05 -6.99
N GLN A 338 22.61 26.20 -6.96
CA GLN A 338 22.15 26.81 -5.72
C GLN A 338 20.67 26.54 -5.49
N VAL A 339 20.33 26.12 -4.27
CA VAL A 339 18.95 25.79 -3.90
C VAL A 339 18.55 26.61 -2.67
N PRO A 340 17.36 27.22 -2.65
CA PRO A 340 16.86 27.93 -1.47
C PRO A 340 16.75 27.00 -0.26
N THR A 341 17.08 27.49 0.93
CA THR A 341 16.99 26.69 2.16
C THR A 341 15.57 26.17 2.44
N LEU A 342 14.54 26.86 1.97
CA LEU A 342 13.14 26.39 2.00
C LEU A 342 12.94 25.02 1.33
N PHE A 343 13.76 24.66 0.34
CA PHE A 343 13.75 23.34 -0.27
C PHE A 343 13.97 22.23 0.76
N PHE A 344 14.95 22.40 1.66
CA PHE A 344 15.24 21.41 2.71
C PHE A 344 14.17 21.38 3.79
N GLN A 345 13.37 22.44 3.91
CA GLN A 345 12.20 22.48 4.78
C GLN A 345 10.98 21.79 4.17
N SER A 346 10.99 21.48 2.87
CA SER A 346 9.85 20.82 2.19
C SER A 346 9.66 19.35 2.58
N SER A 347 10.65 18.74 3.25
CA SER A 347 10.65 17.32 3.60
C SER A 347 11.39 17.07 4.91
N ILE A 348 10.73 16.40 5.87
CA ILE A 348 11.36 16.02 7.14
C ILE A 348 12.60 15.16 6.89
N LEU A 349 12.51 14.15 6.02
CA LEU A 349 13.62 13.25 5.73
C LEU A 349 14.79 13.99 5.09
N VAL A 350 14.53 14.76 4.03
CA VAL A 350 15.61 15.45 3.31
C VAL A 350 16.21 16.56 4.17
N GLY A 351 15.42 17.33 4.89
CA GLY A 351 15.91 18.36 5.79
C GLY A 351 16.79 17.80 6.90
N THR A 352 16.36 16.72 7.56
CA THR A 352 17.14 16.10 8.64
C THR A 352 18.45 15.48 8.14
N LEU A 353 18.43 14.78 7.01
CA LEU A 353 19.66 14.23 6.40
C LEU A 353 20.61 15.35 5.95
N SER A 354 20.08 16.37 5.29
CA SER A 354 20.88 17.50 4.82
C SER A 354 21.51 18.25 5.99
N ARG A 355 20.80 18.39 7.12
CA ARG A 355 21.36 19.04 8.32
C ARG A 355 22.52 18.25 8.93
N VAL A 356 22.42 16.93 8.92
CA VAL A 356 23.49 16.05 9.42
C VAL A 356 24.74 16.15 8.54
N VAL A 357 24.58 16.26 7.22
CA VAL A 357 25.70 16.27 6.26
C VAL A 357 26.28 17.66 6.03
N LEU A 358 25.42 18.64 5.70
CA LEU A 358 25.83 20.01 5.32
C LEU A 358 26.03 20.94 6.51
N GLY A 359 25.57 20.55 7.70
CA GLY A 359 25.86 21.29 8.92
C GLY A 359 25.31 22.73 8.87
N GLY A 360 26.19 23.70 9.11
CA GLY A 360 25.84 25.12 9.20
C GLY A 360 25.48 25.78 7.87
N ALA A 361 25.80 25.16 6.73
CA ALA A 361 25.48 25.70 5.41
C ALA A 361 23.97 25.90 5.20
N LEU A 362 23.12 25.13 5.91
CA LEU A 362 21.66 25.29 5.88
C LEU A 362 21.14 26.53 6.60
N GLN A 363 22.01 27.38 7.15
CA GLN A 363 21.63 28.69 7.71
C GLN A 363 21.71 29.82 6.67
N GLU A 364 22.32 29.55 5.51
CA GLU A 364 22.37 30.50 4.41
C GLU A 364 21.02 30.52 3.68
N GLU A 365 20.70 31.61 2.97
CA GLU A 365 19.44 31.68 2.20
C GLU A 365 19.47 30.73 0.98
N LEU A 366 20.64 30.63 0.36
CA LEU A 366 20.92 29.77 -0.79
C LEU A 366 22.04 28.81 -0.42
N VAL A 367 21.84 27.53 -0.70
CA VAL A 367 22.81 26.48 -0.39
C VAL A 367 23.32 25.89 -1.70
N ALA A 368 24.64 25.94 -1.88
CA ALA A 368 25.30 25.30 -3.01
C ALA A 368 25.30 23.78 -2.83
N VAL A 369 24.73 23.05 -3.79
CA VAL A 369 24.61 21.59 -3.74
C VAL A 369 24.98 20.92 -5.05
N HIS A 370 25.31 19.63 -4.98
CA HIS A 370 25.45 18.81 -6.17
C HIS A 370 24.05 18.50 -6.76
N PRO A 371 23.83 18.54 -8.09
CA PRO A 371 22.52 18.30 -8.71
C PRO A 371 21.86 16.96 -8.35
N LEU A 372 22.67 15.95 -7.98
CA LEU A 372 22.18 14.66 -7.47
C LEU A 372 21.31 14.78 -6.22
N VAL A 373 21.48 15.84 -5.41
CA VAL A 373 20.60 16.11 -4.25
C VAL A 373 19.16 16.26 -4.70
N VAL A 374 18.93 17.05 -5.75
CA VAL A 374 17.58 17.30 -6.26
C VAL A 374 17.05 16.09 -7.03
N VAL A 375 17.88 15.39 -7.80
CA VAL A 375 17.49 14.13 -8.47
C VAL A 375 17.07 13.07 -7.45
N GLY A 376 17.85 12.88 -6.38
CA GLY A 376 17.54 11.97 -5.29
C GLY A 376 16.27 12.36 -4.53
N TRP A 377 16.08 13.66 -4.24
CA TRP A 377 14.85 14.16 -3.65
C TRP A 377 13.62 13.92 -4.55
N LEU A 378 13.69 14.23 -5.85
CA LEU A 378 12.61 13.96 -6.81
C LEU A 378 12.24 12.47 -6.83
N GLY A 379 13.24 11.59 -6.86
CA GLY A 379 13.03 10.15 -6.81
C GLY A 379 12.35 9.68 -5.51
N LEU A 380 12.74 10.24 -4.36
CA LEU A 380 12.09 9.97 -3.08
C LEU A 380 10.64 10.45 -3.09
N VAL A 381 10.35 11.64 -3.63
CA VAL A 381 8.99 12.20 -3.73
C VAL A 381 8.11 11.33 -4.61
N ILE A 382 8.58 10.94 -5.81
CA ILE A 382 7.84 10.06 -6.72
C ILE A 382 7.56 8.71 -6.05
N THR A 383 8.57 8.14 -5.38
CA THR A 383 8.42 6.88 -4.64
C THR A 383 7.40 7.01 -3.50
N ALA A 384 7.48 8.09 -2.73
CA ALA A 384 6.56 8.36 -1.62
C ALA A 384 5.11 8.51 -2.11
N ILE A 385 4.91 9.16 -3.26
CA ILE A 385 3.58 9.29 -3.85
C ILE A 385 3.02 7.91 -4.24
N ASN A 386 3.82 7.04 -4.83
CA ASN A 386 3.41 5.65 -5.10
C ASN A 386 3.12 4.85 -3.82
N LEU A 387 3.73 5.23 -2.69
CA LEU A 387 3.46 4.66 -1.37
C LEU A 387 2.21 5.24 -0.67
N MET A 388 1.49 6.17 -1.29
CA MET A 388 0.21 6.64 -0.73
C MET A 388 -0.80 5.47 -0.62
N PRO A 389 -1.53 5.38 0.52
CA PRO A 389 -2.41 4.25 0.79
C PRO A 389 -3.76 4.37 0.05
N ALA A 390 -3.70 4.43 -1.28
CA ALA A 390 -4.85 4.65 -2.15
C ALA A 390 -4.89 3.69 -3.34
N GLY A 391 -5.98 2.94 -3.44
CA GLY A 391 -6.35 2.18 -4.63
C GLY A 391 -5.27 1.17 -5.07
N GLN A 392 -4.92 1.19 -6.35
CA GLN A 392 -3.92 0.31 -6.98
C GLN A 392 -2.48 0.83 -6.87
N LEU A 393 -2.25 1.98 -6.22
CA LEU A 393 -0.89 2.41 -5.90
C LEU A 393 -0.18 1.36 -5.03
N ASP A 394 1.15 1.38 -5.02
CA ASP A 394 1.96 0.44 -4.25
C ASP A 394 1.61 0.48 -2.75
N GLY A 395 1.41 1.69 -2.20
CA GLY A 395 0.93 1.88 -0.83
C GLY A 395 -0.48 1.30 -0.58
N GLY A 396 -1.38 1.44 -1.56
CA GLY A 396 -2.73 0.86 -1.51
C GLY A 396 -2.69 -0.66 -1.49
N ARG A 397 -1.84 -1.28 -2.34
CA ARG A 397 -1.58 -2.73 -2.36
C ARG A 397 -0.93 -3.22 -1.07
N ILE A 398 0.02 -2.47 -0.50
CA ILE A 398 0.63 -2.77 0.80
C ILE A 398 -0.43 -2.77 1.91
N VAL A 399 -1.28 -1.75 1.97
CA VAL A 399 -2.37 -1.67 2.97
C VAL A 399 -3.38 -2.80 2.76
N GLN A 400 -3.74 -3.10 1.51
CA GLN A 400 -4.63 -4.21 1.19
C GLN A 400 -4.03 -5.56 1.62
N ALA A 401 -2.74 -5.77 1.38
CA ALA A 401 -2.07 -6.99 1.75
C ALA A 401 -1.99 -7.16 3.28
N ILE A 402 -1.66 -6.10 4.04
CA ILE A 402 -1.50 -6.19 5.51
C ILE A 402 -2.85 -6.17 6.23
N TYR A 403 -3.75 -5.24 5.89
CA TYR A 403 -4.97 -4.96 6.65
C TYR A 403 -6.26 -5.42 5.96
N GLY A 404 -6.16 -5.95 4.74
CA GLY A 404 -7.29 -6.43 3.96
C GLY A 404 -8.05 -5.34 3.21
N ARG A 405 -8.99 -5.78 2.38
CA ARG A 405 -9.71 -4.92 1.41
C ARG A 405 -10.52 -3.80 2.05
N LYS A 406 -11.17 -4.08 3.19
CA LYS A 406 -12.02 -3.08 3.89
C LYS A 406 -11.21 -1.87 4.36
N VAL A 407 -10.02 -2.12 4.91
CA VAL A 407 -9.14 -1.05 5.38
C VAL A 407 -8.55 -0.30 4.20
N ALA A 408 -8.08 -0.99 3.16
CA ALA A 408 -7.57 -0.36 1.94
C ALA A 408 -8.61 0.56 1.25
N GLY A 409 -9.87 0.13 1.20
CA GLY A 409 -10.95 0.98 0.66
C GLY A 409 -11.14 2.26 1.49
N ARG A 410 -11.10 2.16 2.81
CA ARG A 410 -11.20 3.32 3.71
C ARG A 410 -10.00 4.25 3.57
N THR A 411 -8.77 3.72 3.56
CA THR A 411 -7.56 4.55 3.41
C THR A 411 -7.52 5.25 2.05
N THR A 412 -8.06 4.63 1.01
CA THR A 412 -8.21 5.26 -0.33
C THR A 412 -9.10 6.50 -0.24
N ILE A 413 -10.26 6.38 0.40
CA ILE A 413 -11.18 7.53 0.60
C ILE A 413 -10.50 8.61 1.44
N PHE A 414 -9.86 8.24 2.56
CA PHE A 414 -9.14 9.21 3.40
C PHE A 414 -8.03 9.93 2.64
N THR A 415 -7.26 9.21 1.81
CA THR A 415 -6.19 9.80 0.99
C THR A 415 -6.75 10.77 -0.03
N LEU A 416 -7.86 10.43 -0.71
CA LEU A 416 -8.51 11.33 -1.66
C LEU A 416 -9.05 12.60 -0.98
N ILE A 417 -9.67 12.48 0.19
CA ILE A 417 -10.13 13.64 0.98
C ILE A 417 -8.94 14.51 1.39
N PHE A 418 -7.87 13.88 1.87
CA PHE A 418 -6.64 14.60 2.26
C PHE A 418 -6.04 15.36 1.07
N LEU A 419 -5.91 14.71 -0.09
CA LEU A 419 -5.41 15.36 -1.31
C LEU A 419 -6.33 16.47 -1.80
N ALA A 420 -7.65 16.32 -1.67
CA ALA A 420 -8.61 17.38 -2.01
C ALA A 420 -8.47 18.60 -1.10
N ILE A 421 -8.20 18.41 0.20
CA ILE A 421 -7.90 19.52 1.12
C ILE A 421 -6.53 20.13 0.79
N ALA A 422 -5.52 19.29 0.56
CA ALA A 422 -4.17 19.74 0.20
C ALA A 422 -4.14 20.50 -1.14
N ALA A 423 -5.07 20.22 -2.05
CA ALA A 423 -5.25 20.92 -3.32
C ALA A 423 -5.61 22.41 -3.15
N LEU A 424 -6.17 22.80 -2.00
CA LEU A 424 -6.46 24.21 -1.69
C LEU A 424 -5.17 25.04 -1.49
N VAL A 425 -4.06 24.38 -1.15
CA VAL A 425 -2.77 25.02 -0.86
C VAL A 425 -1.75 24.73 -1.96
N ASN A 426 -1.75 23.50 -2.50
CA ASN A 426 -0.80 23.06 -3.52
C ASN A 426 -1.53 22.44 -4.72
N PRO A 427 -1.51 23.09 -5.90
CA PRO A 427 -2.11 22.57 -7.13
C PRO A 427 -1.62 21.18 -7.53
N LEU A 428 -0.40 20.78 -7.16
CA LEU A 428 0.12 19.43 -7.44
C LEU A 428 -0.75 18.34 -6.81
N SER A 429 -1.27 18.59 -5.61
CA SER A 429 -2.15 17.65 -4.91
C SER A 429 -3.45 17.39 -5.69
N LEU A 430 -3.94 18.38 -6.45
CA LEU A 430 -5.12 18.24 -7.29
C LEU A 430 -4.88 17.27 -8.45
N TYR A 431 -3.74 17.39 -9.13
CA TYR A 431 -3.37 16.48 -10.22
C TYR A 431 -3.31 15.03 -9.73
N TRP A 432 -2.70 14.80 -8.57
CA TRP A 432 -2.65 13.48 -7.95
C TRP A 432 -4.01 12.96 -7.51
N ALA A 433 -4.86 13.82 -6.93
CA ALA A 433 -6.23 13.44 -6.56
C ALA A 433 -7.02 12.97 -7.80
N ILE A 434 -6.92 13.70 -8.91
CA ILE A 434 -7.58 13.38 -10.18
C ILE A 434 -7.04 12.06 -10.73
N LEU A 435 -5.71 11.90 -10.81
CA LEU A 435 -5.07 10.70 -11.32
C LEU A 435 -5.53 9.47 -10.53
N ILE A 436 -5.51 9.54 -9.19
CA ILE A 436 -5.97 8.44 -8.35
C ILE A 436 -7.46 8.18 -8.55
N LEU A 437 -8.30 9.22 -8.53
CA LEU A 437 -9.75 9.09 -8.66
C LEU A 437 -10.19 8.38 -9.94
N PHE A 438 -9.53 8.68 -11.07
CA PHE A 438 -9.91 8.17 -12.38
C PHE A 438 -9.14 6.91 -12.81
N LEU A 439 -7.87 6.78 -12.44
CA LEU A 439 -7.01 5.71 -12.96
C LEU A 439 -6.68 4.63 -11.94
N GLN A 440 -6.73 4.93 -10.64
CA GLN A 440 -6.20 4.03 -9.61
C GLN A 440 -7.14 3.75 -8.44
N ARG A 441 -8.33 4.37 -8.37
CA ARG A 441 -9.24 4.31 -7.19
C ARG A 441 -9.61 2.90 -6.76
N ASP A 442 -9.75 1.99 -7.72
CA ASP A 442 -10.20 0.64 -7.43
C ASP A 442 -9.15 -0.14 -6.63
N LEU A 443 -9.60 -1.10 -5.82
CA LEU A 443 -8.69 -1.98 -5.12
C LEU A 443 -8.11 -3.02 -6.08
N GLU A 444 -6.96 -3.58 -5.72
CA GLU A 444 -6.37 -4.66 -6.49
C GLU A 444 -7.31 -5.87 -6.50
N ARG A 445 -7.30 -6.65 -7.59
CA ARG A 445 -8.17 -7.84 -7.71
C ARG A 445 -7.95 -8.80 -6.54
N PRO A 446 -8.98 -9.57 -6.13
CA PRO A 446 -8.80 -10.53 -5.06
C PRO A 446 -7.70 -11.54 -5.35
N SER A 447 -6.85 -11.79 -4.36
CA SER A 447 -5.92 -12.93 -4.44
C SER A 447 -6.70 -14.25 -4.38
N LEU A 448 -6.10 -15.34 -4.87
CA LEU A 448 -6.71 -16.68 -4.79
C LEU A 448 -6.98 -17.07 -3.33
N GLU A 449 -6.09 -16.71 -2.41
CA GLU A 449 -6.27 -16.87 -0.96
C GLU A 449 -6.03 -15.52 -0.27
N GLU A 450 -7.07 -14.94 0.36
CA GLU A 450 -6.99 -13.64 1.04
C GLU A 450 -7.20 -13.70 2.57
N ILE A 451 -7.49 -14.87 3.12
CA ILE A 451 -7.81 -14.98 4.55
C ILE A 451 -6.53 -14.94 5.38
N THR A 452 -5.47 -15.60 4.91
CA THR A 452 -4.20 -15.71 5.62
C THR A 452 -3.45 -14.39 5.59
N GLU A 453 -3.08 -13.90 6.77
CA GLU A 453 -2.34 -12.64 6.92
C GLU A 453 -0.84 -12.81 6.56
N PRO A 454 -0.18 -11.73 6.08
CA PRO A 454 1.26 -11.69 6.01
C PRO A 454 1.92 -11.82 7.38
N ASP A 455 3.20 -12.20 7.41
CA ASP A 455 3.94 -12.30 8.68
C ASP A 455 4.32 -10.92 9.25
N ASP A 456 4.71 -10.91 10.53
CA ASP A 456 5.02 -9.69 11.27
C ASP A 456 6.17 -8.88 10.63
N ALA A 457 7.11 -9.57 9.96
CA ALA A 457 8.22 -8.92 9.28
C ALA A 457 7.74 -8.06 8.11
N ARG A 458 6.81 -8.59 7.28
CA ARG A 458 6.16 -7.82 6.21
C ARG A 458 5.33 -6.68 6.77
N ALA A 459 4.58 -6.91 7.84
CA ALA A 459 3.83 -5.83 8.49
C ALA A 459 4.75 -4.68 8.95
N ALA A 460 5.90 -4.99 9.56
CA ALA A 460 6.88 -4.00 9.97
C ALA A 460 7.50 -3.25 8.78
N LEU A 461 7.85 -3.95 7.70
CA LEU A 461 8.37 -3.33 6.47
C LEU A 461 7.33 -2.42 5.79
N GLY A 462 6.07 -2.83 5.76
CA GLY A 462 4.99 -1.99 5.23
C GLY A 462 4.78 -0.73 6.05
N LEU A 463 4.82 -0.83 7.37
CA LEU A 463 4.74 0.34 8.25
C LEU A 463 5.95 1.27 8.07
N LEU A 464 7.15 0.71 7.93
CA LEU A 464 8.36 1.49 7.63
C LEU A 464 8.21 2.24 6.30
N ALA A 465 7.71 1.59 5.25
CA ALA A 465 7.48 2.22 3.95
C ALA A 465 6.46 3.38 4.05
N LEU A 466 5.33 3.17 4.72
CA LEU A 466 4.33 4.22 4.96
C LEU A 466 4.89 5.36 5.82
N PHE A 467 5.75 5.06 6.80
CA PHE A 467 6.44 6.09 7.57
C PHE A 467 7.39 6.91 6.69
N LEU A 468 8.21 6.25 5.87
CA LEU A 468 9.14 6.93 4.97
C LEU A 468 8.40 7.82 3.98
N MET A 469 7.25 7.38 3.47
CA MET A 469 6.36 8.24 2.68
C MET A 469 6.01 9.52 3.43
N VAL A 470 5.48 9.42 4.65
CA VAL A 470 5.10 10.59 5.47
C VAL A 470 6.32 11.49 5.72
N ALA A 471 7.47 10.90 6.05
CA ALA A 471 8.70 11.64 6.30
C ALA A 471 9.22 12.36 5.05
N VAL A 472 8.99 11.82 3.86
CA VAL A 472 9.34 12.48 2.60
C VAL A 472 8.37 13.60 2.25
N LEU A 473 7.06 13.36 2.34
CA LEU A 473 6.02 14.29 1.85
C LEU A 473 5.65 15.39 2.85
N MET A 474 5.90 15.22 4.15
CA MET A 474 5.60 16.25 5.13
C MET A 474 6.72 17.28 5.22
N PRO A 475 6.39 18.59 5.14
CA PRO A 475 7.36 19.65 5.37
C PRO A 475 7.70 19.78 6.86
N LEU A 476 8.89 20.32 7.15
CA LEU A 476 9.27 20.76 8.48
C LEU A 476 8.43 21.97 8.89
N THR A 477 7.89 21.95 10.11
CA THR A 477 7.28 23.15 10.66
C THR A 477 8.37 24.21 10.91
N PRO A 478 8.09 25.52 10.78
CA PRO A 478 9.09 26.56 11.01
C PRO A 478 9.78 26.46 12.38
N SER A 479 9.02 26.06 13.41
CA SER A 479 9.54 25.79 14.75
C SER A 479 10.53 24.63 14.81
N LEU A 480 10.30 23.58 14.03
CA LEU A 480 11.18 22.41 13.96
C LEU A 480 12.40 22.72 13.09
N ALA A 481 12.22 23.43 11.98
CA ALA A 481 13.29 23.89 11.10
C ALA A 481 14.30 24.77 11.86
N GLY A 482 13.84 25.78 12.60
CA GLY A 482 14.72 26.64 13.40
C GLY A 482 15.45 25.90 14.52
N ARG A 483 14.79 24.92 15.17
CA ARG A 483 15.44 24.06 16.18
C ARG A 483 16.48 23.11 15.60
N LEU A 484 16.25 22.66 14.37
CA LEU A 484 17.22 21.87 13.62
C LEU A 484 18.29 22.76 13.00
N GLY A 485 18.19 24.09 13.04
CA GLY A 485 19.14 25.01 12.43
C GLY A 485 19.10 24.97 10.90
N ILE A 486 17.89 24.85 10.35
CA ILE A 486 17.61 24.88 8.91
C ILE A 486 16.79 26.14 8.63
N GLY A 487 17.42 27.15 8.05
CA GLY A 487 16.85 28.48 7.84
C GLY A 487 16.87 29.38 9.06
#